data_AF-A0A0D6LB76-F1
#
_entry.id   AF-A0A0D6LB76-F1
#
_cell.length_a   1.000
_cell.length_b   1.000
_cell.length_c   1.000
_cell.angle_alpha   90.00
_cell.angle_beta   90.00
_cell.angle_gamma   90.00
#
_symmetry.space_group_name_H-M   'P 1'
#
loop_
_entity.id
_entity.type
_entity.pdbx_description
1 polymer ?
#
loop_
_entity_poly.entity_id
_entity_poly.type
_entity_poly.pdbx_seq_one_letter_code
_entity_poly.pdbx_strand_id
1 'polypeptide(L)'
;MSLLLLLFLFIVIFALLGMQVFGGKFNFNPQQPKPRANFDTFIQSLLTVFQILTGEDWNTVMYNGIESFGGVGTLGVIVSIYYIVLFICGNYILLNVFLAIAVDNLADADSLTNAEKEEEQQGTPDYYDLP
;
A
#
# COMPACT_ATOMS: atom_id res chain seq x y z
N MET A 1 10.65 -1.97 -9.68
CA MET A 1 9.73 -3.00 -10.23
C MET A 1 9.48 -4.19 -9.27
N SER A 2 10.52 -4.83 -8.72
CA SER A 2 10.35 -6.00 -7.82
C SER A 2 9.54 -5.72 -6.55
N LEU A 3 9.63 -4.51 -5.99
CA LEU A 3 8.86 -4.09 -4.81
C LEU A 3 7.36 -3.92 -5.09
N LEU A 4 6.97 -3.55 -6.31
CA LEU A 4 5.56 -3.47 -6.71
C LEU A 4 4.93 -4.86 -6.78
N LEU A 5 5.68 -5.84 -7.29
CA LEU A 5 5.24 -7.24 -7.30
C LEU A 5 5.10 -7.79 -5.87
N LEU A 6 6.05 -7.45 -4.99
CA LEU A 6 5.95 -7.79 -3.57
C LEU A 6 4.71 -7.18 -2.91
N LEU A 7 4.44 -5.90 -3.15
CA LEU A 7 3.25 -5.22 -2.65
C LEU A 7 1.97 -5.88 -3.16
N PHE A 8 1.89 -6.17 -4.46
CA PHE A 8 0.73 -6.84 -5.04
C PHE A 8 0.53 -8.25 -4.45
N LEU A 9 1.61 -9.01 -4.30
CA LEU A 9 1.56 -10.33 -3.66
C LEU A 9 1.11 -10.24 -2.20
N PHE A 10 1.62 -9.25 -1.45
CA PHE A 10 1.20 -8.99 -0.08
C PHE A 10 -0.30 -8.68 0.00
N ILE A 11 -0.82 -7.83 -0.89
CA ILE A 11 -2.26 -7.53 -0.99
C ILE A 11 -3.05 -8.81 -1.26
N VAL A 12 -2.63 -9.65 -2.20
CA VAL A 12 -3.31 -10.90 -2.54
C VAL A 12 -3.32 -11.88 -1.36
N ILE A 13 -2.19 -12.04 -0.67
CA ILE A 13 -2.09 -12.92 0.52
C ILE A 13 -3.06 -12.46 1.60
N PHE A 14 -3.06 -11.16 1.93
CA PHE A 14 -3.96 -10.63 2.96
C PHE A 14 -5.42 -10.67 2.52
N ALA A 15 -5.73 -10.44 1.24
CA ALA A 15 -7.09 -10.57 0.73
C ALA A 15 -7.63 -11.99 0.90
N LEU A 16 -6.83 -13.01 0.53
CA LEU A 16 -7.21 -14.42 0.69
C LEU A 16 -7.29 -14.81 2.16
N LEU A 17 -6.35 -14.39 3.01
CA LEU A 17 -6.40 -14.61 4.45
C LEU A 17 -7.66 -13.98 5.06
N GLY A 18 -7.98 -12.75 4.67
CA GLY A 18 -9.17 -12.05 5.11
C GLY A 18 -10.46 -12.77 4.70
N MET A 19 -10.53 -13.35 3.50
CA MET A 19 -11.65 -14.21 3.11
C MET A 19 -11.81 -15.42 4.03
N GLN A 20 -10.71 -16.09 4.39
CA GLN A 20 -10.76 -17.26 5.27
C GLN A 20 -11.20 -16.91 6.70
N VAL A 21 -10.80 -15.74 7.20
CA VAL A 21 -11.11 -15.32 8.58
C VAL A 21 -12.50 -14.67 8.67
N PHE A 22 -12.85 -13.80 7.73
CA PHE A 22 -14.00 -12.89 7.81
C PHE A 22 -15.11 -13.16 6.77
N GLY A 23 -14.90 -14.08 5.82
CA GLY A 23 -15.86 -14.35 4.75
C GLY A 23 -17.27 -14.67 5.27
N GLY A 24 -18.26 -13.90 4.84
CA GLY A 24 -19.66 -14.05 5.23
C GLY A 24 -19.98 -13.54 6.64
N LYS A 25 -18.99 -13.12 7.44
CA LYS A 25 -19.20 -12.77 8.86
C LYS A 25 -19.73 -11.36 9.09
N PHE A 26 -19.66 -10.48 8.11
CA PHE A 26 -20.08 -9.07 8.23
C PHE A 26 -21.60 -8.93 8.04
N ASN A 27 -22.37 -9.83 8.66
CA ASN A 27 -23.82 -9.92 8.58
C ASN A 27 -24.44 -9.58 9.94
N PHE A 28 -24.29 -8.32 10.36
CA PHE A 28 -24.66 -7.86 11.71
C PHE A 28 -26.17 -7.76 11.92
N ASN A 29 -26.91 -7.33 10.89
CA ASN A 29 -28.33 -7.09 10.98
C ASN A 29 -29.01 -7.52 9.66
N PRO A 30 -29.98 -8.45 9.68
CA PRO A 30 -30.67 -8.92 8.47
C PRO A 30 -31.45 -7.83 7.72
N GLN A 31 -31.82 -6.74 8.39
CA GLN A 31 -32.56 -5.61 7.83
C GLN A 31 -31.66 -4.48 7.29
N GLN A 32 -30.34 -4.55 7.51
CA GLN A 32 -29.40 -3.55 7.00
C GLN A 32 -28.48 -4.14 5.92
N PRO A 33 -28.09 -3.35 4.91
CA PRO A 33 -27.10 -3.80 3.94
C PRO A 33 -25.76 -4.05 4.64
N LYS A 34 -25.07 -5.11 4.21
CA LYS A 34 -23.69 -5.39 4.67
C LYS A 34 -22.79 -4.20 4.35
N PRO A 35 -21.75 -3.94 5.18
CA PRO A 35 -20.74 -2.95 4.83
C PRO A 35 -20.13 -3.25 3.47
N ARG A 36 -19.88 -2.20 2.67
CA ARG A 36 -19.20 -2.35 1.37
C ARG A 36 -17.81 -2.96 1.54
N ALA A 37 -17.05 -2.47 2.52
CA ALA A 37 -15.77 -3.05 2.93
C ALA A 37 -16.00 -4.35 3.70
N ASN A 38 -15.97 -5.48 3.00
CA ASN A 38 -16.14 -6.82 3.54
C ASN A 38 -15.24 -7.83 2.81
N PHE A 39 -15.25 -9.08 3.29
CA PHE A 39 -14.38 -10.14 2.77
C PHE A 39 -15.16 -11.30 2.13
N ASP A 40 -16.36 -11.06 1.59
CA ASP A 40 -17.25 -12.11 1.07
C ASP A 40 -16.79 -12.65 -0.30
N THR A 41 -16.13 -11.82 -1.12
CA THR A 41 -15.65 -12.19 -2.46
C THR A 41 -14.23 -11.70 -2.68
N PHE A 42 -13.49 -12.39 -3.54
CA PHE A 42 -12.07 -12.09 -3.78
C PHE A 42 -11.82 -10.62 -4.18
N ILE A 43 -12.60 -10.09 -5.12
CA ILE A 43 -12.45 -8.70 -5.57
C ILE A 43 -12.79 -7.72 -4.45
N GLN A 44 -13.85 -7.99 -3.67
CA GLN A 44 -14.23 -7.13 -2.55
C GLN A 44 -13.19 -7.15 -1.43
N SER A 45 -12.59 -8.31 -1.15
CA SER A 45 -11.48 -8.46 -0.21
C SER A 45 -10.24 -7.70 -0.68
N LEU A 46 -9.92 -7.77 -1.98
CA LEU A 46 -8.79 -7.04 -2.58
C LEU A 46 -8.98 -5.52 -2.40
N LEU A 47 -10.18 -5.01 -2.71
CA LEU A 47 -10.53 -3.59 -2.53
C LEU A 47 -10.50 -3.18 -1.05
N THR A 48 -10.98 -4.04 -0.16
CA THR A 48 -10.98 -3.77 1.28
C THR A 48 -9.57 -3.72 1.84
N VAL A 49 -8.68 -4.64 1.44
CA VAL A 49 -7.25 -4.59 1.79
C VAL A 49 -6.59 -3.33 1.23
N PHE A 50 -6.89 -2.97 -0.01
CA PHE A 50 -6.40 -1.72 -0.61
C PHE A 50 -6.86 -0.48 0.17
N GLN A 51 -8.13 -0.40 0.55
CA GLN A 51 -8.67 0.67 1.40
C GLN A 51 -7.94 0.76 2.75
N ILE A 52 -7.63 -0.38 3.37
CA ILE A 52 -6.86 -0.39 4.64
C ILE A 52 -5.43 0.15 4.40
N LEU A 53 -4.81 -0.19 3.29
CA LEU A 53 -3.47 0.32 2.93
C LEU A 53 -3.44 1.83 2.65
N THR A 54 -4.51 2.40 2.08
CA THR A 54 -4.61 3.87 1.93
C THR A 54 -4.87 4.58 3.26
N GLY A 55 -5.24 3.84 4.30
CA GLY A 55 -5.61 4.37 5.61
C GLY A 55 -6.98 5.04 5.63
N GLU A 56 -7.82 4.79 4.63
CA GLU A 56 -9.18 5.32 4.56
C GLU A 56 -10.12 4.45 5.37
N ASP A 57 -10.70 4.99 6.45
CA ASP A 57 -11.68 4.30 7.31
C ASP A 57 -11.28 2.89 7.77
N TRP A 58 -9.98 2.60 7.84
CA TRP A 58 -9.46 1.28 8.20
C TRP A 58 -9.87 0.86 9.61
N ASN A 59 -10.02 1.83 10.52
CA ASN A 59 -10.51 1.64 11.88
C ASN A 59 -11.95 1.10 11.88
N THR A 60 -12.81 1.63 11.01
CA THR A 60 -14.20 1.19 10.85
C THR A 60 -14.27 -0.24 10.32
N VAL A 61 -13.42 -0.59 9.35
CA VAL A 61 -13.31 -1.98 8.86
C VAL A 61 -12.85 -2.91 9.98
N MET A 62 -11.87 -2.49 10.79
CA MET A 62 -11.40 -3.25 11.95
C MET A 62 -12.50 -3.42 13.00
N TYR A 63 -13.27 -2.37 13.33
CA TYR A 63 -14.36 -2.43 14.30
C TYR A 63 -15.46 -3.39 13.83
N ASN A 64 -15.83 -3.35 12.55
CA ASN A 64 -16.74 -4.34 11.95
C ASN A 64 -16.17 -5.76 12.07
N GLY A 65 -14.86 -5.93 11.84
CA GLY A 65 -14.17 -7.19 12.05
C GLY A 65 -14.29 -7.71 13.48
N ILE A 66 -14.03 -6.87 14.49
CA ILE A 66 -14.15 -7.22 15.91
C ILE A 66 -15.59 -7.59 16.26
N GLU A 67 -16.56 -6.79 15.81
CA GLU A 67 -17.98 -7.03 16.06
C GLU A 67 -18.45 -8.36 15.46
N SER A 68 -17.90 -8.76 14.30
CA SER A 68 -18.26 -10.02 13.63
C SER A 68 -17.85 -11.28 14.42
N PHE A 69 -17.05 -11.11 15.47
CA PHE A 69 -16.60 -12.16 16.39
C PHE A 69 -17.15 -11.98 17.83
N GLY A 70 -18.18 -11.15 18.01
CA GLY A 70 -18.82 -10.94 19.32
C GLY A 70 -18.33 -9.71 20.08
N GLY A 71 -17.62 -8.79 19.41
CA GLY A 71 -17.25 -7.49 19.97
C GLY A 71 -16.00 -7.52 20.88
N VAL A 72 -15.71 -6.36 21.47
CA VAL A 72 -14.47 -6.10 22.23
C VAL A 72 -14.36 -6.92 23.53
N GLY A 73 -15.48 -7.38 24.08
CA GLY A 73 -15.49 -8.20 25.31
C GLY A 73 -15.10 -9.67 25.10
N THR A 74 -14.84 -10.09 23.86
CA THR A 74 -14.64 -11.51 23.49
C THR A 74 -13.32 -11.72 22.76
N LEU A 75 -13.12 -12.92 22.20
CA LEU A 75 -11.99 -13.23 21.31
C LEU A 75 -11.99 -12.37 20.03
N GLY A 76 -13.04 -11.57 19.77
CA GLY A 76 -13.07 -10.58 18.70
C GLY A 76 -11.96 -9.54 18.77
N VAL A 77 -11.37 -9.26 19.93
CA VAL A 77 -10.19 -8.36 19.99
C VAL A 77 -8.98 -8.97 19.29
N ILE A 78 -8.85 -10.30 19.27
CA ILE A 78 -7.70 -10.98 18.66
C ILE A 78 -7.65 -10.73 17.15
N VAL A 79 -8.81 -10.61 16.47
CA VAL A 79 -8.83 -10.29 15.04
C VAL A 79 -8.37 -8.87 14.72
N SER A 80 -8.27 -7.95 15.69
CA SER A 80 -7.64 -6.63 15.47
C SER A 80 -6.17 -6.74 15.05
N ILE A 81 -5.46 -7.79 15.48
CA ILE A 81 -4.06 -8.04 15.13
C ILE A 81 -3.88 -8.16 13.62
N TYR A 82 -4.84 -8.81 12.92
CA TYR A 82 -4.83 -8.90 11.45
C TYR A 82 -4.77 -7.50 10.80
N TYR A 83 -5.62 -6.57 11.26
CA TYR A 83 -5.70 -5.21 10.70
C TYR A 83 -4.47 -4.39 11.05
N ILE A 84 -3.96 -4.50 12.28
CA ILE A 84 -2.76 -3.77 12.73
C ILE A 84 -1.52 -4.23 11.94
N VAL A 85 -1.33 -5.54 11.79
CA VAL A 85 -0.20 -6.09 11.01
C VAL A 85 -0.34 -5.69 9.53
N LEU A 86 -1.54 -5.82 8.96
CA LEU A 86 -1.81 -5.39 7.58
C LEU A 86 -1.45 -3.91 7.39
N PHE A 87 -1.89 -3.04 8.30
CA PHE A 87 -1.67 -1.60 8.22
C PHE A 87 -0.19 -1.25 8.36
N ILE A 88 0.51 -1.77 9.38
CA ILE A 88 1.92 -1.43 9.63
C ILE A 88 2.83 -2.02 8.56
N CYS A 89 2.75 -3.33 8.31
CA CYS A 89 3.61 -3.99 7.33
C CYS A 89 3.31 -3.50 5.91
N GLY A 90 2.04 -3.30 5.58
CA GLY A 90 1.62 -2.81 4.29
C GLY A 90 2.11 -1.40 4.00
N ASN A 91 1.94 -0.47 4.94
CA ASN A 91 2.46 0.90 4.78
C ASN A 91 3.99 0.94 4.76
N TYR A 92 4.67 0.05 5.49
CA TYR A 92 6.12 -0.07 5.40
C TYR A 92 6.60 -0.49 4.00
N ILE A 93 5.91 -1.46 3.37
CA ILE A 93 6.19 -1.87 1.98
C ILE A 93 5.90 -0.71 1.03
N LEU A 94 4.77 -0.01 1.20
CA LEU A 94 4.43 1.18 0.39
C LEU A 94 5.49 2.28 0.50
N LEU A 95 5.98 2.55 1.70
CA LEU A 95 7.05 3.53 1.92
C LEU A 95 8.33 3.11 1.19
N ASN A 96 8.72 1.83 1.26
CA ASN A 96 9.88 1.33 0.54
C ASN A 96 9.71 1.42 -0.98
N VAL A 97 8.50 1.23 -1.50
CA VAL A 97 8.19 1.45 -2.93
C VAL A 97 8.38 2.93 -3.28
N PHE A 98 7.84 3.84 -2.47
CA PHE A 98 7.97 5.28 -2.68
C PHE A 98 9.44 5.72 -2.64
N LEU A 99 10.19 5.27 -1.63
CA LEU A 99 11.61 5.58 -1.48
C LEU A 99 12.43 5.08 -2.67
N ALA A 100 12.19 3.85 -3.12
CA ALA A 100 12.88 3.32 -4.29
C ALA A 100 12.65 4.21 -5.53
N ILE A 101 11.40 4.59 -5.80
CA ILE A 101 11.07 5.45 -6.95
C ILE A 101 11.68 6.85 -6.79
N ALA A 102 11.64 7.42 -5.59
CA ALA A 102 12.18 8.75 -5.33
C ALA A 102 13.72 8.79 -5.51
N VAL A 103 14.42 7.75 -5.05
CA VAL A 103 15.88 7.61 -5.20
C VAL A 103 16.25 7.41 -6.66
N ASP A 104 15.55 6.54 -7.39
CA ASP A 104 15.81 6.30 -8.81
C ASP A 104 15.62 7.59 -9.62
N ASN A 105 14.52 8.33 -9.41
CA ASN A 105 14.26 9.59 -10.09
C ASN A 105 15.29 10.69 -9.75
N LEU A 106 15.77 10.72 -8.50
CA LEU A 106 16.79 11.70 -8.09
C LEU A 106 18.14 11.40 -8.73
N ALA A 107 18.54 10.12 -8.78
CA ALA A 107 19.77 9.70 -9.44
C ALA A 107 19.76 10.01 -10.94
N ASP A 108 18.63 9.80 -11.61
CA ASP A 108 18.45 10.16 -13.01
C ASP A 108 18.59 11.68 -13.22
N ALA A 109 17.94 12.50 -12.39
CA ALA A 109 18.03 13.97 -12.47
C ALA A 109 19.45 14.50 -12.21
N ASP A 110 20.16 13.93 -11.24
CA ASP A 110 21.56 14.28 -10.94
C ASP A 110 22.49 13.93 -12.12
N SER A 111 22.25 12.80 -12.79
CA SER A 111 23.05 12.37 -13.95
C SER A 111 22.88 13.30 -15.17
N LEU A 112 21.65 13.73 -15.46
CA LEU A 112 21.34 14.68 -16.54
C LEU A 112 21.98 16.05 -16.28
N THR A 113 21.85 16.55 -15.05
CA THR A 113 22.44 17.84 -14.65
C THR A 113 23.97 17.85 -14.80
N ASN A 114 24.63 16.72 -14.55
CA ASN A 114 26.08 16.61 -14.72
C ASN A 114 26.48 16.51 -16.20
N ALA A 115 25.72 15.78 -17.03
CA ALA A 115 25.97 15.72 -18.46
C ALA A 115 25.82 17.09 -19.14
N GLU A 116 24.80 17.87 -18.79
CA GLU A 116 24.60 19.24 -19.30
C GLU A 116 25.79 20.15 -18.96
N LYS A 117 26.32 20.06 -17.73
CA LYS A 117 27.52 20.82 -17.32
C LYS A 117 28.77 20.42 -18.09
N GLU A 118 28.91 19.14 -18.46
CA GLU A 118 30.04 18.65 -19.26
C GLU A 118 29.95 19.11 -20.71
N GLU A 119 28.74 19.12 -21.30
CA GLU A 119 28.49 19.64 -22.65
C GLU A 119 28.73 21.16 -22.73
N GLU A 120 28.30 21.94 -21.74
CA GLU A 120 28.56 23.38 -21.67
C GLU A 120 30.07 23.69 -21.61
N GLN A 121 30.86 22.88 -20.90
CA GLN A 121 32.31 23.05 -20.82
C GLN A 121 33.04 22.68 -22.12
N GLN A 122 32.51 21.71 -22.89
CA GLN A 122 33.07 21.34 -24.19
C GLN A 122 32.63 22.28 -25.33
N GLY A 123 31.48 22.94 -25.19
CA GLY A 123 30.89 23.86 -26.17
C GLY A 123 31.53 25.24 -26.28
N THR A 124 32.52 25.58 -25.44
CA THR A 124 33.40 26.76 -25.62
C THR A 124 34.67 26.38 -26.37
N PRO A 125 34.68 26.38 -27.72
CA PRO A 125 35.93 26.26 -28.47
C PRO A 125 36.76 27.52 -28.26
N ASP A 126 38.05 27.26 -28.18
CA ASP A 126 39.22 28.12 -28.00
C ASP A 126 39.34 29.29 -29.01
N TYR A 127 38.32 30.15 -29.12
CA TYR A 127 38.29 31.25 -30.11
C TYR A 127 39.28 32.40 -29.77
N TYR A 128 39.95 32.35 -28.62
CA TYR A 128 40.88 33.40 -28.19
C TYR A 128 42.36 33.07 -28.38
N ASP A 129 42.70 31.85 -28.84
CA ASP A 129 44.09 31.47 -29.18
C ASP A 129 44.29 31.50 -30.71
N LEU A 130 44.26 32.70 -31.29
CA LEU A 130 44.88 32.96 -32.60
C LEU A 130 46.09 33.89 -32.40
N PRO A 131 47.25 33.58 -33.00
CA PRO A 131 48.48 34.35 -32.84
C PRO A 131 48.42 35.78 -33.40
#